data_AF-A0AAD6TT38-F1
#
_entry.id   AF-A0AAD6TT38-F1
#
_cell.length_a   1.000
_cell.length_b   1.000
_cell.length_c   1.000
_cell.angle_alpha   90.00
_cell.angle_beta   90.00
_cell.angle_gamma   90.00
#
_symmetry.space_group_name_H-M   'P 1'
#
loop_
_entity.id
_entity.type
_entity.pdbx_description
1 polymer ?
#
loop_
_entity_poly.entity_id
_entity_poly.type
_entity_poly.pdbx_seq_one_letter_code
_entity_poly.pdbx_strand_id
1 'polypeptide(L)'
;MRVTAVLQALKSVIFSAPTPFIDAAQQMFVKTRVKSHYKLKNLEGRGVEYAYIRPTGWHGEGGKSGNNTTGHVTVVFKDKDDKHVTTHHVYQDDSHY
;
A
#
# COMPACT_ATOMS: atom_id res chain seq x y z
N MET A 1 0.93 -28.44 -19.01
CA MET A 1 0.78 -27.02 -19.40
C MET A 1 0.53 -26.23 -18.13
N ARG A 2 1.46 -25.36 -17.70
CA ARG A 2 1.20 -24.44 -16.59
C ARG A 2 0.43 -23.27 -17.17
N VAL A 3 -0.82 -23.11 -16.73
CA VAL A 3 -1.65 -21.96 -17.06
C VAL A 3 -0.82 -20.71 -16.78
N THR A 4 -0.59 -19.91 -17.82
CA THR A 4 -0.10 -18.54 -17.72
C THR A 4 -1.07 -17.84 -16.79
N ALA A 5 -0.74 -17.78 -15.50
CA ALA A 5 -1.47 -16.91 -14.59
C ALA A 5 -1.26 -15.52 -15.15
N VAL A 6 -2.28 -15.00 -15.83
CA VAL A 6 -2.34 -13.59 -16.21
C VAL A 6 -2.02 -12.86 -14.92
N LEU A 7 -0.95 -12.07 -14.94
CA LEU A 7 -0.61 -11.16 -13.86
C LEU A 7 -1.90 -10.38 -13.51
N GLN A 8 -2.58 -10.76 -12.42
CA GLN A 8 -3.70 -10.01 -11.89
C GLN A 8 -3.12 -8.83 -11.12
N ALA A 9 -3.06 -7.69 -11.81
CA ALA A 9 -2.75 -6.41 -11.19
C ALA A 9 -3.58 -6.21 -9.91
N LEU A 10 -2.99 -5.52 -8.93
CA LEU A 10 -3.64 -5.14 -7.67
C LEU A 10 -5.09 -4.69 -7.91
N LYS A 11 -6.06 -5.47 -7.43
CA LYS A 11 -7.49 -5.31 -7.74
C LYS A 11 -8.05 -4.04 -7.13
N SER A 12 -7.67 -3.74 -5.89
CA SER A 12 -8.10 -2.51 -5.23
C SER A 12 -7.13 -2.01 -4.16
N VAL A 13 -7.18 -0.69 -3.94
CA VAL A 13 -6.58 -0.01 -2.80
C VAL A 13 -7.71 0.60 -1.98
N ILE A 14 -7.89 0.10 -0.77
CA ILE A 14 -9.03 0.38 0.10
C ILE A 14 -8.52 1.19 1.30
N PHE A 15 -9.18 2.29 1.61
CA PHE A 15 -8.93 3.09 2.81
C PHE A 15 -9.85 2.59 3.92
N SER A 16 -9.28 2.08 5.02
CA SER A 16 -10.07 1.64 6.16
C SER A 16 -10.73 2.85 6.84
N ALA A 17 -12.06 2.92 6.86
CA ALA A 17 -12.76 4.01 7.51
C ALA A 17 -12.67 3.93 9.05
N PRO A 18 -12.66 5.07 9.77
CA PRO A 18 -12.57 6.44 9.25
C PRO A 18 -11.11 6.82 8.93
N THR A 19 -10.89 7.52 7.80
CA THR A 19 -9.58 8.08 7.42
C THR A 19 -9.56 9.62 7.51
N PRO A 20 -9.69 10.22 8.71
CA PRO A 20 -9.80 11.67 8.85
C PRO A 20 -8.51 12.43 8.50
N PHE A 21 -7.40 11.72 8.28
CA PHE A 21 -6.07 12.28 8.08
C PHE A 21 -5.59 12.32 6.63
N ILE A 22 -6.38 11.77 5.69
CA ILE A 22 -6.02 11.67 4.28
C ILE A 22 -7.19 12.20 3.43
N ASP A 23 -7.05 13.42 2.91
CA ASP A 23 -8.02 14.01 1.98
C ASP A 23 -8.03 13.31 0.61
N ALA A 24 -8.95 13.68 -0.28
CA ALA A 24 -9.11 13.04 -1.58
C ALA A 24 -7.85 13.12 -2.47
N ALA A 25 -7.10 14.23 -2.41
CA ALA A 25 -5.88 14.39 -3.18
C ALA A 25 -4.76 13.49 -2.63
N GLN A 26 -4.63 13.45 -1.30
CA GLN A 26 -3.71 12.56 -0.61
C GLN A 26 -4.06 11.08 -0.84
N GLN A 27 -5.35 10.71 -0.91
CA GLN A 27 -5.77 9.35 -1.26
C GLN A 27 -5.30 8.97 -2.67
N MET A 28 -5.38 9.89 -3.63
CA MET A 28 -4.89 9.65 -5.00
C MET A 28 -3.38 9.42 -5.02
N PHE A 29 -2.64 10.22 -4.25
CA PHE A 29 -1.20 10.08 -4.12
C PHE A 29 -0.83 8.75 -3.45
N VAL A 30 -1.46 8.39 -2.33
CA VAL A 30 -1.27 7.10 -1.65
C VAL A 30 -1.55 5.93 -2.60
N LYS A 31 -2.66 5.95 -3.34
CA LYS A 31 -2.98 4.90 -4.34
C LYS A 31 -1.86 4.73 -5.35
N THR A 32 -1.27 5.83 -5.81
CA THR A 32 -0.14 5.80 -6.75
C THR A 32 1.09 5.16 -6.11
N ARG A 33 1.47 5.59 -4.91
CA ARG A 33 2.61 5.03 -4.17
C ARG A 33 2.44 3.53 -3.89
N VAL A 34 1.24 3.11 -3.49
CA VAL A 34 0.92 1.70 -3.21
C VAL A 34 1.02 0.84 -4.47
N LYS A 35 0.56 1.33 -5.62
CA LYS A 35 0.70 0.63 -6.91
C LYS A 35 2.17 0.51 -7.33
N SER A 36 2.97 1.55 -7.15
CA SER A 36 4.41 1.49 -7.41
C SER A 36 5.10 0.48 -6.48
N HIS A 37 4.81 0.56 -5.18
CA HIS A 37 5.34 -0.37 -4.17
C HIS A 37 4.98 -1.83 -4.49
N TYR A 38 3.73 -2.08 -4.89
CA TYR A 38 3.24 -3.41 -5.26
C TYR A 38 4.09 -4.04 -6.38
N LYS A 39 4.41 -3.25 -7.41
CA LYS A 39 5.27 -3.69 -8.53
C LYS A 39 6.72 -3.88 -8.08
N LEU A 40 7.29 -2.90 -7.38
CA LEU A 40 8.70 -2.92 -6.97
C LEU A 40 9.03 -4.10 -6.04
N LYS A 41 8.11 -4.46 -5.14
CA LYS A 41 8.30 -5.59 -4.22
C LYS A 41 7.74 -6.92 -4.76
N ASN A 42 7.35 -6.98 -6.03
CA ASN A 42 6.77 -8.16 -6.69
C ASN A 42 5.68 -8.84 -5.84
N LEU A 43 4.76 -8.04 -5.29
CA LEU A 43 3.73 -8.55 -4.38
C LEU A 43 2.72 -9.46 -5.07
N GLU A 44 2.59 -9.29 -6.38
CA GLU A 44 1.83 -10.17 -7.25
C GLU A 44 2.32 -11.61 -7.21
N GLY A 45 3.65 -11.81 -7.26
CA GLY A 45 4.27 -13.13 -7.11
C GLY A 45 4.02 -13.77 -5.74
N ARG A 46 3.52 -12.99 -4.76
CA ARG A 46 3.14 -13.45 -3.41
C ARG A 46 1.63 -13.69 -3.27
N GLY A 47 0.85 -13.57 -4.36
CA GLY A 47 -0.60 -13.76 -4.36
C GLY A 47 -1.39 -12.61 -3.75
N VAL A 48 -0.80 -11.41 -3.65
CA VAL A 48 -1.49 -10.22 -3.16
C VAL A 48 -2.47 -9.72 -4.22
N GLU A 49 -3.71 -9.46 -3.82
CA GLU A 49 -4.73 -8.88 -4.70
C GLU A 49 -5.34 -7.59 -4.15
N TYR A 50 -5.28 -7.37 -2.83
CA TYR A 50 -5.87 -6.21 -2.17
C TYR A 50 -4.88 -5.49 -1.27
N ALA A 51 -4.98 -4.17 -1.21
CA ALA A 51 -4.19 -3.32 -0.32
C ALA A 51 -5.11 -2.48 0.58
N TYR A 52 -5.01 -2.67 1.88
CA TYR A 52 -5.79 -1.97 2.89
C TYR A 52 -4.90 -0.94 3.60
N ILE A 53 -5.21 0.33 3.41
CA ILE A 53 -4.53 1.45 4.06
C ILE A 53 -5.10 1.59 5.47
N ARG A 54 -4.23 1.48 6.48
CA ARG A 54 -4.64 1.71 7.87
C ARG A 54 -5.16 3.15 8.05
N PRO A 55 -6.06 3.40 9.02
CA PRO A 55 -6.65 4.71 9.28
C PRO A 55 -5.67 5.68 9.96
N THR A 56 -4.51 5.87 9.34
CA THR A 56 -3.43 6.74 9.79
C THR A 56 -3.11 7.72 8.68
N GLY A 57 -2.75 8.96 9.01
CA GLY A 57 -2.09 9.84 8.05
C GLY A 57 -0.68 9.38 7.73
N TRP A 58 0.03 10.15 6.91
CA TRP A 58 1.47 10.00 6.76
C TRP A 58 2.18 10.19 8.11
N HIS A 59 2.98 9.21 8.51
CA HIS A 59 3.70 9.21 9.79
C HIS A 59 5.12 8.66 9.60
N GLY A 60 6.02 8.96 10.54
CA GLY A 60 7.34 8.36 10.62
C GLY A 60 7.37 7.26 11.67
N GLU A 61 8.51 6.58 11.78
CA GLU A 61 8.73 5.43 12.68
C GLU A 61 8.52 5.76 14.19
N GLY A 62 8.43 7.04 14.57
CA GLY A 62 8.22 7.49 15.96
C GLY A 62 7.04 8.46 16.17
N GLY A 63 6.14 8.64 15.19
CA GLY A 63 5.00 9.57 15.30
C GLY A 63 4.75 10.38 14.03
N LYS A 64 4.16 11.59 14.14
CA LYS A 64 3.94 12.47 12.98
C LYS A 64 5.27 12.81 12.31
N SER A 65 5.42 12.49 11.03
CA SER A 65 6.54 12.99 10.25
C SER A 65 6.10 14.23 9.49
N GLY A 66 6.79 15.35 9.73
CA GLY A 66 6.66 16.58 8.95
C GLY A 66 7.61 16.65 7.76
N ASN A 67 8.42 15.60 7.52
CA ASN A 67 9.36 15.56 6.39
C ASN A 67 8.98 14.46 5.39
N ASN A 68 9.08 14.81 4.10
CA ASN A 68 8.67 13.92 3.01
C ASN A 68 9.56 12.67 2.88
N THR A 69 10.71 12.67 3.54
CA THR A 69 11.67 11.58 3.50
C THR A 69 11.31 10.43 4.43
N THR A 70 10.62 10.64 5.56
CA THR A 70 10.29 9.52 6.47
C THR A 70 8.79 9.22 6.57
N GLY A 71 7.96 10.06 5.97
CA GLY A 71 6.51 9.86 5.91
C GLY A 71 6.15 8.59 5.16
N HIS A 72 5.40 7.69 5.82
CA HIS A 72 4.82 6.50 5.23
C HIS A 72 3.37 6.29 5.67
N VAL A 73 2.66 5.45 4.93
CA VAL A 73 1.41 4.83 5.36
C VAL A 73 1.63 3.35 5.60
N THR A 74 0.96 2.80 6.60
CA THR A 74 0.95 1.36 6.83
C THR A 74 -0.10 0.69 5.95
N VAL A 75 0.33 -0.31 5.17
CA VAL A 75 -0.52 -1.00 4.21
C VAL A 75 -0.53 -2.48 4.52
N VAL A 76 -1.73 -3.03 4.71
CA VAL A 76 -1.96 -4.46 4.87
C VAL A 76 -2.31 -5.04 3.51
N PHE A 77 -1.47 -5.92 3.00
CA PHE A 77 -1.68 -6.62 1.75
C PHE A 77 -2.32 -7.98 2.00
N LYS A 78 -3.34 -8.29 1.19
CA LYS A 78 -4.16 -9.49 1.34
C LYS A 78 -4.34 -10.22 0.01
N ASP A 79 -4.62 -11.51 0.10
CA ASP A 79 -4.94 -12.36 -1.05
C ASP A 79 -6.42 -12.27 -1.46
N LYS A 80 -6.81 -13.05 -2.47
CA LYS A 80 -8.17 -13.13 -3.01
C LYS A 80 -9.26 -13.49 -1.98
N ASP A 81 -8.88 -14.18 -0.89
CA ASP A 81 -9.79 -14.66 0.15
C ASP A 81 -9.79 -13.72 1.37
N ASP A 82 -9.30 -12.49 1.22
CA ASP A 82 -9.11 -11.49 2.27
C ASP A 82 -8.17 -11.95 3.41
N LYS A 83 -7.29 -12.94 3.14
CA LYS A 83 -6.30 -13.38 4.13
C LYS A 83 -5.08 -12.49 4.09
N HIS A 84 -4.53 -12.24 5.27
CA HIS A 84 -3.30 -11.49 5.44
C HIS A 84 -2.12 -12.17 4.75
N VAL A 85 -1.45 -11.45 3.85
CA VAL A 85 -0.19 -11.89 3.23
C VAL A 85 1.00 -11.19 3.90
N THR A 86 0.93 -9.85 4.04
CA THR A 86 2.01 -9.07 4.63
C THR A 86 1.57 -7.65 5.02
N THR A 87 2.35 -6.97 5.87
CA THR A 87 2.19 -5.54 6.18
C THR A 87 3.46 -4.81 5.81
N HIS A 88 3.37 -3.75 5.00
CA HIS A 88 4.52 -2.92 4.67
C HIS A 88 4.27 -1.44 5.01
N HIS A 89 5.37 -0.70 5.17
CA HIS A 89 5.37 0.76 5.14
C HIS A 89 5.56 1.22 3.68
N VAL A 90 4.61 1.99 3.17
CA VAL A 90 4.68 2.60 1.84
C VAL A 90 5.05 4.06 2.02
N TYR A 91 6.27 4.43 1.65
CA TYR A 91 6.82 5.77 1.84
C TYR A 91 6.36 6.78 0.79
N GLN A 92 6.31 8.07 1.16
CA GLN A 92 5.99 9.18 0.26
C GLN A 92 6.98 9.29 -0.90
N ASP A 93 8.25 8.92 -0.67
CA ASP A 93 9.33 9.02 -1.62
C ASP A 93 10.01 7.66 -1.88
N ASP A 94 10.78 7.58 -2.97
CA ASP A 94 11.48 6.38 -3.43
C ASP A 94 12.85 6.14 -2.76
N SER A 95 13.34 7.08 -1.95
CA SER A 95 14.63 6.95 -1.23
C SER A 95 14.77 5.72 -0.31
N HIS A 96 13.69 4.97 -0.06
CA HIS A 96 13.65 3.80 0.83
C HIS A 96 13.36 2.46 0.12
N TYR A 97 13.50 2.38 -1.20
CA TYR A 97 13.16 1.18 -1.98
C TYR A 97 14.32 0.28 -2.36
#